data_AF-A0A821P0K6-F1
#
_entry.id   AF-A0A821P0K6-F1
#
_cell.length_a   1.000
_cell.length_b   1.000
_cell.length_c   1.000
_cell.angle_alpha   90.00
_cell.angle_beta   90.00
_cell.angle_gamma   90.00
#
_symmetry.space_group_name_H-M   'P 1'
#
loop_
_entity.id
_entity.type
_entity.pdbx_description
1 polymer ?
#
loop_
_entity_poly.entity_id
_entity_poly.type
_entity_poly.pdbx_seq_one_letter_code
_entity_poly.pdbx_strand_id
1 'polypeptide(L)'
;MAKLKERCYTAELLHGMYSDDVNYAYISFMYPILTEINRVNKLFESKDADHTKLYDELTNLVDSFVTKIVLPTQKVDVFTQNIKDFVDKKCYLGYRFESFVSTMREKGLPRNEEEMIRNRCIQFIVQLVNELKNRLPENLKLMKNMKRISVDCALSHNKEPITDLILHFNKNQEYIAKVDEQWRQIHLLKWINTKNTKEFWYEVLDFEDIAGENRFEDLATFAISS
;
A
#
# COMPACT_ATOMS: atom_id res chain seq x y z
N MET A 1 -13.02 11.98 45.69
CA MET A 1 -11.87 12.90 45.53
C MET A 1 -10.76 12.33 44.64
N ALA A 2 -10.37 11.04 44.73
CA ALA A 2 -9.34 10.45 43.86
C ALA A 2 -9.61 10.59 42.34
N LYS A 3 -10.86 10.34 41.91
CA LYS A 3 -11.30 10.44 40.50
C LYS A 3 -11.23 11.86 39.89
N LEU A 4 -11.30 12.91 40.72
CA LEU A 4 -11.12 14.32 40.30
C LEU A 4 -9.62 14.67 40.22
N LYS A 5 -8.81 14.13 41.14
CA LYS A 5 -7.35 14.30 41.17
C LYS A 5 -6.66 13.58 40.00
N GLU A 6 -7.10 12.38 39.62
CA GLU A 6 -6.63 11.67 38.41
C GLU A 6 -6.94 12.40 37.11
N ARG A 7 -8.13 13.02 37.01
CA ARG A 7 -8.49 13.86 35.86
C ARG A 7 -7.63 15.12 35.76
N CYS A 8 -7.33 15.76 36.90
CA CYS A 8 -6.40 16.90 36.93
C CYS A 8 -4.97 16.48 36.55
N TYR A 9 -4.48 15.35 37.06
CA TYR A 9 -3.15 14.85 36.72
C TYR A 9 -3.02 14.50 35.23
N THR A 10 -4.03 13.84 34.65
CA THR A 10 -4.04 13.52 33.22
C THR A 10 -4.10 14.79 32.37
N ALA A 11 -4.90 15.78 32.77
CA ALA A 11 -5.00 17.05 32.08
C ALA A 11 -3.69 17.87 32.15
N GLU A 12 -3.03 17.89 33.30
CA GLU A 12 -1.71 18.54 33.47
C GLU A 12 -0.63 17.84 32.65
N LEU A 13 -0.63 16.50 32.63
CA LEU A 13 0.30 15.71 31.81
C LEU A 13 0.09 16.00 30.32
N LEU A 14 -1.16 15.97 29.84
CA LEU A 14 -1.48 16.30 28.45
C LEU A 14 -1.09 17.74 28.11
N HIS A 15 -1.41 18.70 28.98
CA HIS A 15 -1.00 20.09 28.80
C HIS A 15 0.51 20.22 28.69
N GLY A 16 1.27 19.54 29.55
CA GLY A 16 2.73 19.48 29.48
C GLY A 16 3.23 18.87 28.18
N MET A 17 2.62 17.78 27.72
CA MET A 17 2.97 17.13 26.45
C MET A 17 2.69 18.00 25.22
N TYR A 18 1.57 18.73 25.20
CA TYR A 18 1.18 19.62 24.10
C TYR A 18 1.93 20.96 24.10
N SER A 19 2.44 21.38 25.26
CA SER A 19 3.23 22.60 25.41
C SER A 19 4.72 22.40 25.09
N ASP A 20 5.13 21.16 24.86
CA ASP A 20 6.51 20.81 24.51
C ASP A 20 6.73 20.91 22.99
N ASP A 21 7.56 21.87 22.58
CA ASP A 21 7.93 22.11 21.19
C ASP A 21 8.52 20.85 20.53
N VAL A 22 9.25 20.01 21.27
CA VAL A 22 9.83 18.76 20.76
C VAL A 22 8.74 17.77 20.36
N ASN A 23 7.70 17.63 21.17
CA ASN A 23 6.57 16.76 20.86
C ASN A 23 5.78 17.32 19.67
N TYR A 24 5.63 18.64 19.57
CA TYR A 24 4.98 19.28 18.44
C TYR A 24 5.74 19.02 17.12
N ALA A 25 7.08 19.12 17.14
CA ALA A 25 7.92 18.78 15.98
C ALA A 25 7.69 17.33 15.54
N TYR A 26 7.71 16.39 16.50
CA TYR A 26 7.50 14.97 16.24
C TYR A 26 6.09 14.66 15.69
N ILE A 27 5.04 15.28 16.26
CA ILE A 27 3.66 15.14 15.77
C ILE A 27 3.52 15.74 14.36
N SER A 28 4.18 16.87 14.10
CA SER A 28 4.17 17.51 12.77
C SER A 28 4.75 16.60 11.69
N PHE A 29 5.74 15.77 12.04
CA PHE A 29 6.26 14.71 11.19
C PHE A 29 5.27 13.55 11.04
N MET A 30 4.71 13.06 12.14
CA MET A 30 3.81 11.89 12.15
C MET A 30 2.48 12.12 11.43
N TYR A 31 1.91 13.32 11.55
CA TYR A 31 0.57 13.63 11.05
C TYR A 31 0.33 13.24 9.58
N PRO A 32 1.17 13.65 8.60
CA PRO A 32 0.99 13.22 7.21
C PRO A 32 1.11 11.70 7.03
N ILE A 33 1.98 11.03 7.80
CA ILE A 33 2.16 9.56 7.74
C ILE A 33 0.89 8.85 8.20
N LEU A 34 0.33 9.28 9.34
CA LEU A 34 -0.91 8.72 9.86
C LEU A 34 -2.10 8.95 8.93
N THR A 35 -2.12 10.09 8.23
CA THR A 35 -3.17 10.40 7.24
C THR A 35 -3.17 9.38 6.10
N GLU A 36 -2.00 9.07 5.55
CA GLU A 36 -1.88 8.07 4.46
C GLU A 36 -2.19 6.65 4.94
N ILE A 37 -1.74 6.25 6.14
CA ILE A 37 -2.09 4.94 6.71
C ILE A 37 -3.62 4.82 6.84
N ASN A 38 -4.27 5.84 7.39
CA ASN A 38 -5.73 5.82 7.56
C ASN A 38 -6.46 5.80 6.21
N ARG A 39 -5.92 6.46 5.18
CA ARG A 39 -6.47 6.40 3.82
C ARG A 39 -6.44 4.97 3.29
N VAL A 40 -5.29 4.29 3.38
CA VAL A 40 -5.14 2.90 2.90
C VAL A 40 -5.99 1.94 3.73
N ASN A 41 -6.01 2.06 5.06
CA ASN A 41 -6.88 1.23 5.91
C ASN A 41 -8.36 1.33 5.51
N LYS A 42 -8.85 2.55 5.24
CA LYS A 42 -10.23 2.75 4.75
C LYS A 42 -10.49 2.07 3.40
N LEU A 43 -9.49 1.96 2.53
CA LEU A 43 -9.63 1.22 1.27
C LEU A 43 -9.78 -0.28 1.53
N PHE A 44 -9.03 -0.84 2.47
CA PHE A 44 -9.17 -2.24 2.87
C PHE A 44 -10.50 -2.53 3.58
N GLU A 45 -11.08 -1.56 4.27
CA GLU A 45 -12.40 -1.66 4.91
C GLU A 45 -13.58 -1.42 3.94
N SER A 46 -13.30 -0.95 2.72
CA SER A 46 -14.36 -0.63 1.75
C SER A 46 -14.98 -1.90 1.16
N LYS A 47 -16.31 -1.94 1.12
CA LYS A 47 -17.10 -3.07 0.59
C LYS A 47 -16.94 -3.26 -0.93
N ASP A 48 -16.64 -2.17 -1.63
CA ASP A 48 -16.54 -2.14 -3.10
C ASP A 48 -15.11 -2.02 -3.62
N ALA A 49 -14.11 -2.17 -2.74
CA ALA A 49 -12.71 -2.05 -3.15
C ALA A 49 -12.36 -3.01 -4.30
N ASP A 50 -11.63 -2.49 -5.29
CA ASP A 50 -11.03 -3.32 -6.33
C ASP A 50 -9.83 -4.06 -5.73
N HIS A 51 -10.02 -5.33 -5.39
CA HIS A 51 -8.99 -6.18 -4.78
C HIS A 51 -7.71 -6.27 -5.61
N THR A 52 -7.80 -6.05 -6.93
CA THR A 52 -6.64 -6.05 -7.83
C THR A 52 -5.76 -4.80 -7.67
N LYS A 53 -6.33 -3.69 -7.19
CA LYS A 53 -5.65 -2.40 -6.97
C LYS A 53 -5.19 -2.19 -5.53
N LEU A 54 -5.77 -2.91 -4.56
CA LEU A 54 -5.38 -2.83 -3.15
C LEU A 54 -3.90 -3.16 -2.92
N TYR A 55 -3.35 -4.11 -3.69
CA TYR A 55 -1.93 -4.45 -3.63
C TYR A 55 -1.04 -3.25 -4.00
N ASP A 56 -1.41 -2.50 -5.05
CA ASP A 56 -0.64 -1.35 -5.50
C ASP A 56 -0.72 -0.21 -4.48
N GLU A 57 -1.89 0.07 -3.92
CA GLU A 57 -2.07 1.08 -2.86
C GLU A 57 -1.18 0.79 -1.63
N LEU A 58 -1.12 -0.48 -1.23
CA LEU A 58 -0.29 -0.92 -0.11
C LEU A 58 1.21 -0.85 -0.43
N THR A 59 1.61 -1.27 -1.62
CA THR A 59 3.02 -1.21 -2.07
C THR A 59 3.47 0.24 -2.17
N ASN A 60 2.65 1.11 -2.76
CA ASN A 60 2.90 2.55 -2.85
C ASN A 60 3.01 3.20 -1.47
N LEU A 61 2.18 2.80 -0.51
CA LEU A 61 2.28 3.28 0.87
C LEU A 61 3.65 2.94 1.48
N VAL A 62 4.05 1.67 1.39
CA VAL A 62 5.34 1.20 1.92
C VAL A 62 6.51 1.92 1.24
N ASP A 63 6.49 2.00 -0.10
CA ASP A 63 7.54 2.69 -0.87
C ASP A 63 7.60 4.18 -0.53
N SER A 64 6.46 4.83 -0.31
CA SER A 64 6.41 6.24 0.12
C SER A 64 7.05 6.49 1.49
N PHE A 65 7.08 5.48 2.37
CA PHE A 65 7.71 5.57 3.68
C PHE A 65 9.20 5.24 3.61
N VAL A 66 9.58 4.23 2.82
CA VAL A 66 10.99 3.87 2.62
C VAL A 66 11.75 5.02 1.95
N THR A 67 11.17 5.63 0.92
CA THR A 67 11.79 6.75 0.19
C THR A 67 11.99 8.01 1.04
N LYS A 68 11.32 8.14 2.20
CA LYS A 68 11.56 9.24 3.15
C LYS A 68 12.85 9.10 3.94
N ILE A 69 13.33 7.88 4.14
CA ILE A 69 14.47 7.59 5.03
C ILE A 69 15.65 6.92 4.31
N VAL A 70 15.49 6.54 3.04
CA VAL A 70 16.53 5.94 2.21
C VAL A 70 16.93 6.88 1.08
N LEU A 71 18.19 6.82 0.65
CA LEU A 71 18.67 7.59 -0.50
C LEU A 71 17.93 7.19 -1.79
N PRO A 72 17.53 8.16 -2.64
CA PRO A 72 16.82 7.86 -3.90
C PRO A 72 17.57 6.94 -4.86
N THR A 73 18.90 6.83 -4.71
CA THR A 73 19.76 6.00 -5.54
C THR A 73 19.75 4.52 -5.14
N GLN A 74 19.23 4.17 -3.96
CA GLN A 74 19.13 2.80 -3.49
C GLN A 74 17.72 2.25 -3.71
N LYS A 75 17.63 1.21 -4.55
CA LYS A 75 16.43 0.37 -4.62
C LYS A 75 16.50 -0.64 -3.48
N VAL A 76 15.70 -0.43 -2.45
CA VAL A 76 15.59 -1.35 -1.31
C VAL A 76 14.34 -2.20 -1.51
N ASP A 77 14.53 -3.50 -1.67
CA ASP A 77 13.41 -4.42 -1.58
C ASP A 77 13.10 -4.65 -0.11
N VAL A 78 12.07 -3.94 0.34
CA VAL A 78 11.62 -3.95 1.72
C VAL A 78 11.19 -5.35 2.16
N PHE A 79 10.77 -6.24 1.26
CA PHE A 79 10.30 -7.57 1.64
C PHE A 79 11.44 -8.55 1.93
N THR A 80 12.63 -8.29 1.39
CA THR A 80 13.78 -9.21 1.52
C THR A 80 14.93 -8.61 2.31
N GLN A 81 15.00 -7.28 2.41
CA GLN A 81 16.12 -6.56 3.01
C GLN A 81 15.75 -5.86 4.31
N ASN A 82 16.76 -5.71 5.18
CA ASN A 82 16.62 -4.94 6.40
C ASN A 82 16.80 -3.45 6.11
N ILE A 83 15.73 -2.68 6.30
CA ILE A 83 15.67 -1.24 5.98
C ILE A 83 16.74 -0.47 6.76
N LYS A 84 17.08 -0.91 7.99
CA LYS A 84 18.03 -0.23 8.87
C LYS A 84 19.39 -0.02 8.23
N ASP A 85 19.77 -0.89 7.31
CA ASP A 85 21.09 -0.86 6.65
C ASP A 85 21.19 0.23 5.57
N PHE A 86 20.04 0.79 5.15
CA PHE A 86 19.93 1.76 4.05
C PHE A 86 19.48 3.15 4.53
N VAL A 87 19.35 3.34 5.84
CA VAL A 87 18.83 4.58 6.43
C VAL A 87 19.84 5.71 6.29
N ASP A 88 19.40 6.82 5.68
CA ASP A 88 20.11 8.09 5.69
C ASP A 88 19.73 8.89 6.94
N LYS A 89 20.73 9.15 7.81
CA LYS A 89 20.55 9.96 9.03
C LYS A 89 20.30 11.45 8.73
N LYS A 90 20.58 11.91 7.51
CA LYS A 90 20.36 13.29 7.06
C LYS A 90 19.17 13.44 6.13
N CYS A 91 18.27 12.46 6.13
CA CYS A 91 17.08 12.48 5.27
C CYS A 91 16.18 13.69 5.57
N TYR A 92 15.49 14.17 4.52
CA TYR A 92 14.50 15.22 4.63
C TYR A 92 13.20 14.69 5.26
N LEU A 93 12.83 15.23 6.43
CA LEU A 93 11.66 14.76 7.19
C LEU A 93 10.38 15.55 6.88
N GLY A 94 10.38 16.38 5.85
CA GLY A 94 9.20 17.12 5.39
C GLY A 94 9.17 18.57 5.84
N TYR A 95 8.48 19.39 5.04
CA TYR A 95 8.56 20.85 5.15
C TYR A 95 8.16 21.37 6.53
N ARG A 96 7.04 20.89 7.09
CA ARG A 96 6.56 21.33 8.40
C ARG A 96 7.57 21.02 9.51
N PHE A 97 8.17 19.84 9.48
CA PHE A 97 9.18 19.44 10.45
C PHE A 97 10.43 20.31 10.33
N GLU A 98 10.98 20.44 9.11
CA GLU A 98 12.21 21.19 8.87
C GLU A 98 12.06 22.69 9.20
N SER A 99 10.93 23.31 8.83
CA SER A 99 10.63 24.70 9.16
C SER A 99 10.50 24.93 10.66
N PHE A 100 9.88 23.98 11.37
CA PHE A 100 9.70 24.09 12.82
C PHE A 100 11.04 23.90 13.56
N VAL A 101 11.82 22.90 13.19
CA VAL A 101 13.17 22.67 13.75
C VAL A 101 14.10 23.85 13.47
N SER A 102 14.00 24.48 12.30
CA SER A 102 14.77 25.69 11.97
C SER A 102 14.43 26.84 12.93
N THR A 103 13.13 27.08 13.18
CA THR A 103 12.67 28.06 14.17
C THR A 103 13.17 27.73 15.59
N MET A 104 13.15 26.46 15.99
CA MET A 104 13.67 26.04 17.30
C MET A 104 15.19 26.24 17.40
N ARG A 105 15.92 26.02 16.30
CA ARG A 105 17.37 26.27 16.23
C ARG A 105 17.69 27.75 16.42
N GLU A 106 16.90 28.64 15.83
CA GLU A 106 17.02 30.09 16.05
C GLU A 106 16.75 30.48 17.53
N LYS A 107 15.85 29.77 18.21
CA LYS A 107 15.57 29.93 19.65
C LYS A 107 16.61 29.28 20.57
N GLY A 108 17.64 28.62 20.03
CA GLY A 108 18.73 28.03 20.80
C GLY A 108 18.63 26.52 21.08
N LEU A 109 17.87 25.76 20.28
CA LEU A 109 17.80 24.30 20.38
C LEU A 109 19.21 23.65 20.30
N PRO A 110 19.64 22.85 21.30
CA PRO A 110 20.90 22.13 21.22
C PRO A 110 20.91 21.11 20.08
N ARG A 111 22.07 20.97 19.40
CA ARG A 111 22.24 19.99 18.31
C ARG A 111 21.90 18.56 18.73
N ASN A 112 22.24 18.18 19.96
CA ASN A 112 21.96 16.84 20.48
C ASN A 112 20.44 16.56 20.55
N GLU A 113 19.64 17.55 20.94
CA GLU A 113 18.18 17.41 21.00
C GLU A 113 17.60 17.31 19.59
N GLU A 114 18.06 18.13 18.64
CA GLU A 114 17.66 17.99 17.24
C GLU A 114 17.96 16.59 16.69
N GLU A 115 19.17 16.08 16.91
CA GLU A 115 19.55 14.73 16.48
C GLU A 115 18.70 13.64 17.14
N MET A 116 18.35 13.79 18.42
CA MET A 116 17.44 12.87 19.10
C MET A 116 16.06 12.86 18.45
N ILE A 117 15.50 14.03 18.13
CA ILE A 117 14.17 14.12 17.51
C ILE A 117 14.19 13.50 16.11
N ARG A 118 15.19 13.83 15.29
CA ARG A 118 15.36 13.24 13.95
C ARG A 118 15.48 11.72 14.03
N ASN A 119 16.31 11.21 14.95
CA ASN A 119 16.45 9.77 15.15
C ASN A 119 15.13 9.12 15.57
N ARG A 120 14.32 9.76 16.42
CA ARG A 120 12.99 9.25 16.79
C ARG A 120 12.05 9.20 15.58
N CYS A 121 12.03 10.22 14.72
CA CYS A 121 11.25 10.22 13.47
C CYS A 121 11.66 9.07 12.54
N ILE A 122 12.97 8.88 12.35
CA ILE A 122 13.50 7.80 11.51
C ILE A 122 13.15 6.43 12.09
N GLN A 123 13.36 6.24 13.40
CA GLN A 123 13.02 4.99 14.09
C GLN A 123 11.52 4.68 14.00
N PHE A 124 10.66 5.70 14.08
CA PHE A 124 9.23 5.54 13.88
C PHE A 124 8.91 4.95 12.51
N ILE A 125 9.49 5.47 11.42
CA ILE A 125 9.29 4.90 10.08
C ILE A 125 9.81 3.48 10.00
N VAL A 126 11.02 3.21 10.51
CA VAL A 126 11.61 1.87 10.48
C VAL A 126 10.70 0.86 11.19
N GLN A 127 10.19 1.22 12.37
CA GLN A 127 9.27 0.37 13.13
C GLN A 127 7.93 0.23 12.41
N LEU A 128 7.36 1.33 11.91
CA LEU A 128 6.13 1.31 11.16
C LEU A 128 6.20 0.37 9.95
N VAL A 129 7.27 0.45 9.15
CA VAL A 129 7.41 -0.41 7.98
C VAL A 129 7.59 -1.87 8.39
N ASN A 130 8.31 -2.18 9.47
CA ASN A 130 8.40 -3.55 9.99
C ASN A 130 7.05 -4.06 10.50
N GLU A 131 6.28 -3.23 11.21
CA GLU A 131 4.92 -3.55 11.65
C GLU A 131 3.98 -3.78 10.48
N LEU A 132 4.10 -2.96 9.42
CA LEU A 132 3.37 -3.18 8.17
C LEU A 132 3.75 -4.54 7.58
N LYS A 133 5.05 -4.84 7.40
CA LYS A 133 5.50 -6.16 6.92
C LYS A 133 4.95 -7.32 7.75
N ASN A 134 4.96 -7.22 9.07
CA ASN A 134 4.47 -8.27 9.97
C ASN A 134 2.96 -8.48 9.85
N ARG A 135 2.20 -7.44 9.49
CA ARG A 135 0.76 -7.50 9.26
C ARG A 135 0.40 -7.93 7.84
N LEU A 136 1.36 -7.93 6.91
CA LEU A 136 1.14 -8.46 5.57
C LEU A 136 1.08 -9.98 5.63
N PRO A 137 -0.02 -10.62 5.20
CA PRO A 137 -0.14 -12.07 5.26
C PRO A 137 0.66 -12.75 4.14
N GLU A 138 0.85 -14.07 4.24
CA GLU A 138 1.46 -14.90 3.18
C GLU A 138 0.77 -14.75 1.81
N ASN A 139 -0.49 -14.32 1.82
CA ASN A 139 -1.31 -14.05 0.64
C ASN A 139 -0.85 -12.82 -0.17
N LEU A 140 0.20 -12.09 0.23
CA LEU A 140 0.74 -10.98 -0.57
C LEU A 140 1.12 -11.44 -2.00
N LYS A 141 1.69 -12.64 -2.11
CA LYS A 141 1.96 -13.28 -3.42
C LYS A 141 0.67 -13.53 -4.20
N LEU A 142 -0.38 -13.98 -3.52
CA LEU A 142 -1.69 -14.19 -4.13
C LEU A 142 -2.31 -12.85 -4.57
N MET A 143 -2.27 -11.80 -3.75
CA MET A 143 -2.75 -10.46 -4.11
C MET A 143 -1.99 -9.88 -5.30
N LYS A 144 -0.67 -10.06 -5.34
CA LYS A 144 0.15 -9.71 -6.51
C LYS A 144 -0.28 -10.49 -7.75
N ASN A 145 -0.58 -11.78 -7.61
CA ASN A 145 -1.07 -12.58 -8.73
C ASN A 145 -2.50 -12.19 -9.13
N MET A 146 -3.37 -11.81 -8.19
CA MET A 146 -4.72 -11.30 -8.46
C MET A 146 -4.68 -9.97 -9.23
N LYS A 147 -3.62 -9.16 -9.09
CA LYS A 147 -3.44 -8.00 -9.97
C LYS A 147 -3.44 -8.37 -11.46
N ARG A 148 -3.00 -9.60 -11.81
CA ARG A 148 -2.98 -10.06 -13.21
C ARG A 148 -4.36 -10.03 -13.85
N ILE A 149 -5.44 -10.26 -13.10
CA ILE A 149 -6.82 -10.20 -13.61
C ILE A 149 -7.41 -8.78 -13.61
N SER A 150 -6.63 -7.74 -13.30
CA SER A 150 -7.08 -6.36 -13.51
C SER A 150 -7.34 -6.08 -14.98
N VAL A 151 -8.28 -5.18 -15.27
CA VAL A 151 -8.62 -4.80 -16.65
C VAL A 151 -7.39 -4.29 -17.44
N ASP A 152 -6.52 -3.53 -16.77
CA ASP A 152 -5.29 -2.99 -17.37
C ASP A 152 -4.32 -4.11 -17.79
N CYS A 153 -4.19 -5.15 -16.96
CA CYS A 153 -3.36 -6.31 -17.28
C CYS A 153 -3.99 -7.22 -18.34
N ALA A 154 -5.31 -7.43 -18.28
CA ALA A 154 -6.04 -8.28 -19.22
C ALA A 154 -5.98 -7.74 -20.66
N LEU A 155 -6.08 -6.42 -20.81
CA LEU A 155 -6.06 -5.73 -22.10
C LEU A 155 -4.65 -5.40 -22.60
N SER A 156 -3.61 -5.64 -21.80
CA SER A 156 -2.23 -5.47 -22.23
C SER A 156 -1.84 -6.49 -23.31
N HIS A 157 -1.12 -6.03 -24.32
CA HIS A 157 -0.55 -6.89 -25.37
C HIS A 157 0.60 -7.76 -24.84
N ASN A 158 1.41 -7.20 -23.92
CA ASN A 158 2.50 -7.91 -23.24
C ASN A 158 2.07 -8.25 -21.81
N LYS A 159 1.16 -9.21 -21.68
CA LYS A 159 0.66 -9.67 -20.37
C LYS A 159 1.34 -10.95 -19.91
N GLU A 160 1.53 -11.06 -18.61
CA GLU A 160 2.07 -12.26 -17.98
C GLU A 160 1.09 -13.44 -18.13
N PRO A 161 1.58 -14.68 -18.17
CA PRO A 161 0.74 -15.86 -18.13
C PRO A 161 -0.14 -15.88 -16.88
N ILE A 162 -1.41 -16.26 -17.04
CA ILE A 162 -2.34 -16.44 -15.92
C ILE A 162 -2.18 -17.81 -15.24
N THR A 163 -1.42 -18.72 -15.86
CA THR A 163 -1.20 -20.10 -15.43
C THR A 163 -0.77 -20.22 -13.97
N ASP A 164 0.19 -19.39 -13.53
CA ASP A 164 0.63 -19.43 -12.12
C ASP A 164 -0.52 -19.14 -11.17
N LEU A 165 -1.37 -18.15 -11.48
CA LEU A 165 -2.52 -17.81 -10.64
C LEU A 165 -3.49 -18.99 -10.57
N ILE A 166 -3.83 -19.60 -11.70
CA ILE A 166 -4.79 -20.71 -11.76
C ILE A 166 -4.26 -21.97 -11.03
N LEU A 167 -2.95 -22.21 -11.10
CA LEU A 167 -2.28 -23.29 -10.36
C LEU A 167 -2.46 -23.13 -8.84
N HIS A 168 -2.44 -21.90 -8.32
CA HIS A 168 -2.68 -21.65 -6.89
C HIS A 168 -4.10 -22.02 -6.46
N PHE A 169 -5.07 -22.08 -7.38
CA PHE A 169 -6.45 -22.49 -7.13
C PHE A 169 -6.70 -24.00 -7.35
N ASN A 170 -5.64 -24.81 -7.52
CA ASN A 170 -5.71 -26.27 -7.68
C ASN A 170 -6.64 -26.76 -8.82
N LYS A 171 -6.73 -26.00 -9.93
CA LYS A 171 -7.50 -26.42 -11.11
C LYS A 171 -6.73 -27.45 -11.94
N ASN A 172 -7.44 -28.25 -12.74
CA ASN A 172 -6.84 -29.28 -13.58
C ASN A 172 -6.12 -28.67 -14.82
N GLN A 173 -5.22 -29.44 -15.43
CA GLN A 173 -4.42 -28.98 -16.59
C GLN A 173 -5.28 -28.61 -17.80
N GLU A 174 -6.40 -29.31 -18.02
CA GLU A 174 -7.31 -29.03 -19.12
C GLU A 174 -7.98 -27.65 -18.98
N TYR A 175 -8.46 -27.32 -17.78
CA TYR A 175 -9.03 -26.00 -17.49
C TYR A 175 -7.99 -24.90 -17.60
N ILE A 176 -6.77 -25.14 -17.09
CA ILE A 176 -5.65 -24.18 -17.22
C ILE A 176 -5.37 -23.88 -18.70
N ALA A 177 -5.32 -24.90 -19.56
CA ALA A 177 -5.06 -24.70 -20.99
C ALA A 177 -6.17 -23.89 -21.67
N LYS A 178 -7.45 -24.15 -21.34
CA LYS A 178 -8.59 -23.38 -21.88
C LYS A 178 -8.52 -21.92 -21.47
N VAL A 179 -8.38 -21.65 -20.17
CA VAL A 179 -8.34 -20.28 -19.64
C VAL A 179 -7.11 -19.51 -20.14
N ASP A 180 -5.96 -20.16 -20.28
CA ASP A 180 -4.74 -19.52 -20.80
C ASP A 180 -4.89 -19.12 -22.29
N GLU A 181 -5.55 -19.93 -23.11
CA GLU A 181 -5.84 -19.56 -24.50
C GLU A 181 -6.81 -18.37 -24.56
N GLN A 182 -7.89 -18.42 -23.78
CA GLN A 182 -8.84 -17.31 -23.64
C GLN A 182 -8.14 -16.02 -23.18
N TRP A 183 -7.24 -16.14 -22.21
CA TRP A 183 -6.45 -15.03 -21.67
C TRP A 183 -5.62 -14.36 -22.75
N ARG A 184 -4.93 -15.13 -23.61
CA ARG A 184 -4.15 -14.58 -24.72
C ARG A 184 -5.01 -13.81 -25.69
N GLN A 185 -6.24 -14.26 -25.96
CA GLN A 185 -7.08 -13.69 -27.01
C GLN A 185 -7.95 -12.51 -26.56
N ILE A 186 -8.25 -12.34 -25.26
CA ILE A 186 -9.21 -11.33 -24.75
C ILE A 186 -8.93 -9.90 -25.23
N HIS A 187 -7.66 -9.52 -25.40
CA HIS A 187 -7.25 -8.17 -25.82
C HIS A 187 -7.49 -7.87 -27.30
N LEU A 188 -7.82 -8.89 -28.12
CA LEU A 188 -8.09 -8.73 -29.55
C LEU A 188 -9.46 -8.08 -29.81
N LEU A 189 -10.33 -8.07 -28.81
CA LEU A 189 -11.64 -7.42 -28.86
C LEU A 189 -11.62 -6.06 -28.18
N LYS A 190 -12.54 -5.19 -28.61
CA LYS A 190 -12.77 -3.90 -27.98
C LYS A 190 -13.86 -4.05 -26.93
N TRP A 191 -13.54 -3.65 -25.71
CA TRP A 191 -14.42 -3.68 -24.54
C TRP A 191 -14.83 -2.28 -24.13
N ILE A 192 -16.01 -2.16 -23.51
CA ILE A 192 -16.60 -0.88 -23.10
C ILE A 192 -16.10 -0.52 -21.70
N ASN A 193 -16.17 -1.46 -20.76
CA ASN A 193 -15.86 -1.26 -19.35
C ASN A 193 -14.36 -1.41 -19.09
N THR A 194 -13.58 -0.39 -19.47
CA THR A 194 -12.10 -0.43 -19.33
C THR A 194 -11.57 0.14 -18.01
N LYS A 195 -12.44 0.70 -17.16
CA LYS A 195 -12.04 1.41 -15.93
C LYS A 195 -12.34 0.65 -14.64
N ASN A 196 -13.34 -0.22 -14.67
CA ASN A 196 -13.81 -0.98 -13.53
C ASN A 196 -13.60 -2.47 -13.82
N THR A 197 -12.70 -3.10 -13.06
CA THR A 197 -12.36 -4.52 -13.23
C THR A 197 -13.57 -5.43 -13.03
N LYS A 198 -14.50 -5.12 -12.11
CA LYS A 198 -15.69 -5.95 -11.88
C LYS A 198 -16.66 -5.86 -13.07
N GLU A 199 -16.98 -4.65 -13.51
CA GLU A 199 -17.86 -4.42 -14.66
C GLU A 199 -17.27 -4.98 -15.96
N PHE A 200 -15.95 -4.90 -16.12
CA PHE A 200 -15.22 -5.54 -17.21
C PHE A 200 -15.49 -7.04 -17.25
N TRP A 201 -15.30 -7.75 -16.13
CA TRP A 201 -15.47 -9.20 -16.13
C TRP A 201 -16.92 -9.65 -16.31
N TYR A 202 -17.89 -8.85 -15.83
CA TYR A 202 -19.31 -9.10 -16.16
C TYR A 202 -19.59 -8.89 -17.66
N GLU A 203 -19.04 -7.85 -18.29
CA GLU A 203 -19.15 -7.66 -19.75
C GLU A 203 -18.54 -8.84 -20.52
N VAL A 204 -17.40 -9.36 -20.07
CA VAL A 204 -16.76 -10.54 -20.69
C VAL A 204 -17.58 -11.80 -20.47
N LEU A 205 -18.27 -11.93 -19.34
CA LEU A 205 -19.17 -13.07 -19.06
C LEU A 205 -20.44 -13.02 -19.93
N ASP A 206 -20.96 -11.82 -20.20
CA ASP A 206 -22.16 -11.60 -21.03
C ASP A 206 -21.83 -11.51 -22.54
N PHE A 207 -20.56 -11.66 -22.92
CA PHE A 207 -20.13 -11.57 -24.32
C PHE A 207 -20.58 -12.80 -25.13
N GLU A 208 -21.31 -12.56 -26.21
CA GLU A 208 -21.64 -13.58 -27.22
C GLU A 208 -20.98 -13.24 -28.56
N ASP A 209 -20.39 -14.24 -29.20
CA ASP A 209 -19.88 -14.10 -30.56
C ASP A 209 -20.99 -14.24 -31.62
N ILE A 210 -20.62 -14.22 -32.90
CA ILE A 210 -21.57 -14.33 -34.02
C ILE A 210 -22.31 -15.68 -34.01
N ALA A 211 -21.74 -16.71 -33.37
CA ALA A 211 -22.36 -18.02 -33.21
C ALA A 211 -23.26 -18.11 -31.96
N GLY A 212 -23.33 -17.05 -31.15
CA GLY A 212 -24.05 -17.04 -29.87
C GLY A 212 -23.31 -17.75 -28.74
N GLU A 213 -21.99 -17.98 -28.89
CA GLU A 213 -21.17 -18.65 -27.89
C GLU A 213 -20.25 -17.65 -27.18
N ASN A 214 -20.04 -17.84 -25.86
CA ASN A 214 -19.05 -17.08 -25.12
C ASN A 214 -17.71 -17.82 -25.07
N ARG A 215 -16.82 -17.47 -25.99
CA ARG A 215 -15.45 -18.01 -26.02
C ARG A 215 -14.57 -17.64 -24.82
N PHE A 216 -15.01 -16.76 -23.91
CA PHE A 216 -14.27 -16.32 -22.71
C PHE A 216 -14.95 -16.70 -21.39
N GLU A 217 -15.98 -17.55 -21.42
CA GLU A 217 -16.80 -17.89 -20.26
C GLU A 217 -15.98 -18.43 -19.08
N ASP A 218 -15.08 -19.38 -19.32
CA ASP A 218 -14.25 -19.99 -18.28
C ASP A 218 -13.34 -18.96 -17.61
N LEU A 219 -12.73 -18.07 -18.40
CA LEU A 219 -11.86 -17.00 -17.93
C LEU A 219 -12.64 -15.96 -17.12
N ALA A 220 -13.80 -15.52 -17.61
CA ALA A 220 -14.63 -14.55 -16.89
C ALA A 220 -15.13 -15.13 -15.57
N THR A 221 -15.59 -16.39 -15.59
CA THR A 221 -16.02 -17.12 -14.40
C THR A 221 -14.87 -17.26 -13.39
N PHE A 222 -13.66 -17.58 -13.86
CA PHE A 222 -12.49 -17.62 -13.01
C PHE A 222 -12.24 -16.25 -12.36
N ALA A 223 -12.18 -15.18 -13.14
CA ALA A 223 -11.88 -13.85 -12.63
C ALA A 223 -12.93 -13.31 -11.64
N ILE A 224 -14.20 -13.67 -11.81
CA ILE A 224 -15.30 -13.29 -10.91
C ILE A 224 -15.30 -14.12 -9.62
N SER A 225 -14.91 -15.39 -9.69
CA SER A 225 -14.91 -16.32 -8.54
C SER A 225 -13.60 -16.35 -7.74
N SER A 226 -12.57 -15.62 -8.20
CA SER A 226 -11.23 -15.54 -7.58
C SER A 226 -11.16 -14.58 -6.39
#